data_AF-A0AB39P281-F1
#
_entry.id   AF-A0AB39P281-F1
#
_cell.length_a   1.000
_cell.length_b   1.000
_cell.length_c   1.000
_cell.angle_alpha   90.00
_cell.angle_beta   90.00
_cell.angle_gamma   90.00
#
_symmetry.space_group_name_H-M   'P 1'
#
loop_
_entity.id
_entity.type
_entity.pdbx_description
1 polymer ?
#
loop_
_entity_poly.entity_id
_entity_poly.type
_entity_poly.pdbx_seq_one_letter_code
_entity_poly.pdbx_strand_id
1 'polypeptide(L)'
;MPGNQVIGIQLASESRLKARFAWSHIVALAEEMDPAFELLIWYGALQGLRSMEATAVRQTDMKCRLRKLEVVEQRQHGKAVPLKTAHSSAVVPMGSFLLEKYEAHMVKRTAPPSASRSSSRLRPPT
;
A
#
# COMPACT_ATOMS: atom_id res chain seq x y z
N MET A 1 26.42 -10.98 33.76
CA MET A 1 25.43 -12.06 33.59
C MET A 1 25.85 -12.90 32.39
N PRO A 2 25.95 -14.23 32.50
CA PRO A 2 26.28 -15.06 31.34
C PRO A 2 25.13 -14.98 30.32
N GLY A 3 25.47 -14.71 29.06
CA GLY A 3 24.49 -14.57 27.97
C GLY A 3 23.79 -15.89 27.69
N ASN A 4 22.49 -15.83 27.41
CA ASN A 4 21.69 -17.01 27.10
C ASN A 4 22.19 -17.66 25.79
N GLN A 5 22.70 -18.90 25.91
CA GLN A 5 23.34 -19.67 24.84
C GLN A 5 22.39 -20.01 23.67
N VAL A 6 21.08 -19.90 23.87
CA VAL A 6 20.09 -20.20 22.82
C VAL A 6 19.53 -18.97 22.09
N ILE A 7 20.02 -17.76 22.36
CA ILE A 7 19.54 -16.50 21.75
C ILE A 7 19.59 -16.48 20.21
N GLY A 8 20.38 -17.36 19.58
CA GLY A 8 20.50 -17.45 18.12
C GLY A 8 19.87 -18.68 17.47
N ILE A 9 19.30 -19.61 18.24
CA ILE A 9 18.77 -20.85 17.70
C ILE A 9 17.35 -20.60 17.19
N GLN A 10 17.18 -20.56 15.87
CA GLN A 10 15.85 -20.55 15.26
C GLN A 10 15.20 -21.92 15.46
N LEU A 11 14.18 -21.97 16.31
CA LEU A 11 13.26 -23.10 16.37
C LEU A 11 12.52 -23.18 15.03
N ALA A 12 12.40 -24.39 14.49
CA ALA A 12 11.60 -24.62 13.29
C ALA A 12 10.16 -24.18 13.60
N SER A 13 9.71 -23.10 12.96
CA SER A 13 8.32 -22.68 13.07
C SER A 13 7.47 -23.57 12.16
N GLU A 14 6.35 -24.06 12.68
CA GLU A 14 5.38 -24.78 11.87
C GLU A 14 4.96 -23.89 10.69
N SER A 15 5.07 -24.41 9.47
CA SER A 15 4.75 -23.64 8.28
C SER A 15 3.25 -23.37 8.25
N ARG A 16 2.85 -22.12 8.49
CA ARG A 16 1.47 -21.70 8.24
C ARG A 16 1.16 -21.91 6.76
N LEU A 17 0.07 -22.63 6.47
CA LEU A 17 -0.46 -22.74 5.12
C LEU A 17 -0.72 -21.33 4.57
N LYS A 18 -0.04 -20.99 3.48
CA LYS A 18 -0.28 -19.72 2.79
C LYS A 18 -1.54 -19.89 1.94
N ALA A 19 -2.61 -19.19 2.31
CA ALA A 19 -3.81 -19.12 1.49
C ALA A 19 -3.47 -18.50 0.13
N ARG A 20 -3.88 -19.17 -0.96
CA ARG A 20 -3.78 -18.62 -2.31
C ARG A 20 -5.12 -17.98 -2.65
N PHE A 21 -5.11 -16.70 -2.96
CA PHE A 21 -6.31 -16.01 -3.40
C PHE A 21 -6.51 -16.20 -4.91
N ALA A 22 -7.74 -16.57 -5.29
CA ALA A 22 -8.16 -16.47 -6.68
C ALA A 22 -8.34 -14.98 -7.05
N TRP A 23 -8.33 -14.69 -8.35
CA TRP A 23 -8.52 -13.33 -8.84
C TRP A 23 -9.84 -12.71 -8.39
N SER A 24 -10.92 -13.50 -8.34
CA SER A 24 -12.23 -13.06 -7.85
C SER A 24 -12.19 -12.55 -6.41
N HIS A 25 -11.39 -13.17 -5.54
CA HIS A 25 -11.23 -12.71 -4.15
C HIS A 25 -10.52 -11.36 -4.07
N ILE A 26 -9.54 -11.12 -4.95
CA ILE A 26 -8.81 -9.84 -5.01
C ILE A 26 -9.75 -8.73 -5.48
N VAL A 27 -10.55 -9.00 -6.51
CA VAL A 27 -11.53 -8.05 -7.03
C VAL A 27 -12.57 -7.71 -5.97
N ALA A 28 -13.18 -8.73 -5.33
CA ALA A 28 -14.15 -8.51 -4.26
C ALA A 28 -13.56 -7.69 -3.10
N LEU A 29 -12.33 -8.00 -2.68
CA LEU A 29 -11.64 -7.24 -1.65
C LEU A 29 -11.43 -5.78 -2.05
N ALA A 30 -11.06 -5.50 -3.30
CA ALA A 30 -10.87 -4.14 -3.78
C ALA A 30 -12.19 -3.36 -3.86
N GLU A 31 -13.29 -4.01 -4.22
CA GLU A 31 -14.63 -3.41 -4.29
C GLU A 31 -15.22 -3.07 -2.92
N GLU A 32 -14.95 -3.90 -1.90
CA GLU A 32 -15.38 -3.66 -0.52
C GLU A 32 -14.49 -2.67 0.25
N MET A 33 -13.29 -2.39 -0.26
CA MET A 33 -12.33 -1.52 0.40
C MET A 33 -12.75 -0.05 0.33
N ASP A 34 -12.40 0.72 1.37
CA ASP A 34 -12.47 2.18 1.28
C ASP A 34 -11.67 2.66 0.04
N PRO A 35 -12.23 3.53 -0.82
CA PRO A 35 -11.55 4.06 -2.00
C PRO A 35 -10.16 4.67 -1.72
N ALA A 36 -9.91 5.14 -0.50
CA ALA A 36 -8.62 5.63 -0.06
C ALA A 36 -7.53 4.53 0.00
N PHE A 37 -7.93 3.28 0.21
CA PHE A 37 -7.03 2.13 0.34
C PHE A 37 -7.11 1.15 -0.84
N GLU A 38 -8.11 1.27 -1.72
CA GLU A 38 -8.27 0.41 -2.92
C GLU A 38 -6.95 0.23 -3.70
N LEU A 39 -6.21 1.31 -3.92
CA LEU A 39 -4.99 1.30 -4.71
C LEU A 39 -3.87 0.44 -4.09
N LEU A 40 -3.86 0.27 -2.77
CA LEU A 40 -2.90 -0.60 -2.08
C LEU A 40 -3.13 -2.07 -2.42
N ILE A 41 -4.39 -2.48 -2.60
CA ILE A 41 -4.74 -3.83 -3.03
C ILE A 41 -4.17 -4.10 -4.42
N TRP A 42 -4.35 -3.15 -5.35
CA TRP A 42 -3.85 -3.29 -6.71
C TRP A 42 -2.32 -3.29 -6.80
N TYR A 43 -1.63 -2.49 -5.98
CA TYR A 43 -0.16 -2.55 -5.90
C TYR A 43 0.34 -3.92 -5.41
N GLY A 44 -0.28 -4.49 -4.38
CA GLY A 44 0.07 -5.83 -3.91
C GLY A 44 -0.21 -6.90 -4.97
N ALA A 45 -1.38 -6.87 -5.59
CA ALA A 45 -1.84 -7.89 -6.52
C ALA A 45 -1.13 -7.87 -7.88
N LEU A 46 -0.86 -6.68 -8.43
CA LEU A 46 -0.35 -6.52 -9.81
C LEU A 46 1.14 -6.21 -9.89
N GLN A 47 1.73 -5.67 -8.81
CA GLN A 47 3.14 -5.26 -8.78
C GLN A 47 3.94 -6.03 -7.73
N GLY A 48 3.28 -6.88 -6.92
CA GLY A 48 3.94 -7.66 -5.88
C GLY A 48 4.55 -6.80 -4.77
N LEU A 49 4.10 -5.56 -4.61
CA LEU A 49 4.66 -4.67 -3.59
C LEU A 49 4.33 -5.19 -2.20
N ARG A 50 5.30 -5.11 -1.29
CA ARG A 50 5.05 -5.32 0.12
C ARG A 50 4.20 -4.19 0.67
N SER A 51 3.47 -4.43 1.75
CA SER A 51 2.62 -3.42 2.39
C SER A 51 3.36 -2.11 2.70
N MET A 52 4.60 -2.20 3.16
CA MET A 52 5.42 -1.02 3.46
C MET A 52 5.90 -0.27 2.19
N GLU A 53 6.09 -0.97 1.08
CA GLU A 53 6.46 -0.37 -0.21
C GLU A 53 5.21 0.29 -0.84
N ALA A 54 4.08 -0.42 -0.87
CA ALA A 54 2.81 0.08 -1.40
C ALA A 54 2.33 1.37 -0.69
N THR A 55 2.50 1.44 0.64
CA THR A 55 2.13 2.62 1.43
C THR A 55 3.11 3.78 1.29
N ALA A 56 4.32 3.54 0.75
CA ALA A 56 5.32 4.56 0.50
C ALA A 56 5.22 5.19 -0.89
N VAL A 57 4.42 4.64 -1.81
CA VAL A 57 4.29 5.16 -3.18
C VAL A 57 3.80 6.61 -3.17
N ARG A 58 4.60 7.50 -3.75
CA ARG A 58 4.29 8.93 -3.94
C ARG A 58 3.88 9.19 -5.38
N GLN A 59 3.25 10.36 -5.59
CA GLN A 59 2.92 10.82 -6.94
C GLN A 59 4.17 10.98 -7.82
N THR A 60 5.30 11.43 -7.26
CA THR A 60 6.58 11.57 -7.98
C THR A 60 7.18 10.26 -8.45
N ASP A 61 6.81 9.15 -7.79
CA ASP A 61 7.31 7.82 -8.11
C ASP A 61 6.56 7.22 -9.34
N MET A 62 5.43 7.84 -9.73
CA MET A 62 4.56 7.38 -10.82
C MET A 62 4.86 8.15 -12.11
N LYS A 63 5.69 7.55 -12.97
CA LYS A 63 5.99 8.10 -14.30
C LYS A 63 4.90 7.66 -15.28
N CYS A 64 3.70 8.22 -15.13
CA CYS A 64 2.48 7.83 -15.85
C CYS A 64 2.65 7.83 -17.38
N ARG A 65 3.26 8.88 -17.94
CA ARG A 65 3.58 8.95 -19.38
C ARG A 65 4.48 7.83 -19.88
N LEU A 66 5.33 7.31 -19.00
CA LEU A 66 6.26 6.23 -19.30
C LEU A 66 5.74 4.86 -18.85
N ARG A 67 4.52 4.79 -18.28
CA ARG A 67 3.92 3.59 -17.69
C ARG A 67 4.86 2.85 -16.74
N LYS A 68 5.52 3.60 -15.86
CA LYS A 68 6.51 3.07 -14.92
C LYS A 68 6.21 3.51 -13.50
N LEU A 69 6.38 2.58 -12.56
CA LEU A 69 6.43 2.83 -11.13
C LEU A 69 7.87 2.69 -10.66
N GLU A 70 8.35 3.67 -9.93
CA GLU A 70 9.65 3.64 -9.26
C GLU A 70 9.47 3.26 -7.79
N VAL A 71 10.16 2.22 -7.33
CA VAL A 71 10.12 1.75 -5.95
C VAL A 71 11.49 2.01 -5.34
N VAL A 72 11.60 3.07 -4.53
CA VAL A 72 12.86 3.53 -3.93
C VAL A 72 12.78 3.65 -2.41
N GLU A 73 11.58 3.67 -1.86
CA GLU A 73 11.29 3.88 -0.44
C GLU A 73 10.28 2.86 0.08
N GLN A 74 10.28 2.70 1.41
CA GLN A 74 9.31 1.93 2.16
C GLN A 74 8.92 2.72 3.41
N ARG A 75 7.72 2.49 3.96
CA ARG A 75 7.37 3.04 5.26
C ARG A 75 7.95 2.18 6.37
N GLN A 76 8.45 2.79 7.43
CA GLN A 76 8.81 2.15 8.69
C GLN A 76 8.43 3.09 9.83
N HIS A 77 7.69 2.58 10.83
CA HIS A 77 7.21 3.39 11.96
C HIS A 77 6.53 4.71 11.53
N GLY A 78 5.71 4.64 10.48
CA GLY A 78 4.98 5.80 9.94
C GLY A 78 5.83 6.79 9.11
N LYS A 79 7.13 6.55 8.96
CA LYS A 79 8.05 7.41 8.19
C LYS A 79 8.47 6.75 6.90
N ALA A 80 8.59 7.52 5.82
CA ALA A 80 9.23 7.04 4.60
C ALA A 80 10.74 6.93 4.84
N VAL A 81 11.30 5.76 4.56
CA VAL A 81 12.73 5.48 4.67
C VAL A 81 13.21 4.83 3.37
N PRO A 82 14.48 5.04 2.97
CA PRO A 82 15.05 4.34 1.84
C PRO A 82 14.94 2.82 1.99
N LEU A 83 14.94 2.12 0.87
CA LEU A 83 15.10 0.66 0.89
C LEU A 83 16.46 0.29 1.50
N LYS A 84 16.52 -0.94 2.05
CA LYS A 84 17.68 -1.43 2.84
C LYS A 84 19.02 -1.27 2.10
N THR A 85 19.01 -1.39 0.77
CA THR A 85 20.18 -1.21 -0.09
C THR A 85 19.79 -0.53 -1.40
N ALA A 86 20.72 0.18 -2.04
CA ALA A 86 20.48 0.82 -3.35
C ALA A 86 20.06 -0.19 -4.45
N HIS A 87 20.55 -1.42 -4.37
CA HIS A 87 20.18 -2.54 -5.25
C HIS A 87 18.74 -3.03 -5.06
N SER A 88 18.08 -2.61 -3.99
CA SER A 88 16.67 -2.97 -3.75
C SER A 88 15.71 -2.06 -4.53
N SER A 89 16.19 -0.97 -5.13
CA SER A 89 15.36 -0.09 -5.95
C SER A 89 14.98 -0.76 -7.27
N ALA A 90 13.74 -0.54 -7.72
CA ALA A 90 13.23 -1.14 -8.94
C ALA A 90 12.35 -0.17 -9.73
N VAL A 91 12.41 -0.28 -11.06
CA VAL A 91 11.46 0.37 -11.96
C VAL A 91 10.60 -0.70 -12.58
N VAL A 92 9.31 -0.73 -12.24
CA VAL A 92 8.40 -1.79 -12.64
C VAL A 92 7.43 -1.27 -13.70
N PRO A 93 7.21 -2.01 -14.80
CA PRO A 93 6.23 -1.61 -15.81
C PRO A 93 4.81 -1.67 -15.24
N MET A 94 4.02 -0.67 -15.61
CA MET A 94 2.65 -0.51 -15.16
C MET A 94 1.69 -0.88 -16.29
N GLY A 95 0.84 -1.87 -16.05
CA GLY A 95 -0.26 -2.21 -16.96
C GLY A 95 -1.30 -1.09 -17.04
N SER A 96 -2.05 -1.04 -18.13
CA SER A 96 -3.11 -0.04 -18.36
C SER A 96 -4.13 -0.02 -17.23
N PHE A 97 -4.57 -1.18 -16.77
CA PHE A 97 -5.53 -1.29 -15.66
C PHE A 97 -5.06 -0.58 -14.38
N LEU A 98 -3.80 -0.80 -13.97
CA LEU A 98 -3.27 -0.18 -12.76
C LEU A 98 -3.09 1.34 -12.95
N LEU A 99 -2.70 1.76 -14.16
CA LEU A 99 -2.60 3.18 -14.49
C LEU A 99 -3.98 3.87 -14.41
N GLU A 100 -5.02 3.26 -14.97
CA GLU A 100 -6.40 3.78 -14.90
C GLU A 100 -6.89 3.89 -13.44
N LYS A 101 -6.63 2.87 -12.62
CA LYS A 101 -6.94 2.90 -11.19
C LYS A 101 -6.19 4.00 -10.46
N TYR A 102 -4.91 4.20 -10.78
CA TYR A 102 -4.11 5.29 -10.23
C TYR A 102 -4.66 6.66 -10.62
N GLU A 103 -4.94 6.89 -11.90
CA GLU A 103 -5.47 8.15 -12.41
C GLU A 103 -6.82 8.48 -11.76
N ALA A 104 -7.73 7.50 -11.67
CA ALA A 104 -9.01 7.66 -10.99
C ALA A 104 -8.84 8.01 -9.49
N HIS A 105 -7.89 7.38 -8.81
CA HIS A 105 -7.58 7.70 -7.42
C HIS A 105 -7.03 9.14 -7.27
N MET A 106 -6.17 9.57 -8.18
CA MET A 106 -5.61 10.92 -8.15
C MET A 106 -6.68 11.99 -8.37
N VAL A 107 -7.61 11.77 -9.32
CA VAL A 107 -8.76 12.68 -9.54
C VAL A 107 -9.58 12.85 -8.26
N LYS A 108 -9.93 11.75 -7.58
CA LYS A 108 -10.68 11.78 -6.31
C LYS A 108 -9.93 12.51 -5.21
N ARG A 109 -8.61 12.31 -5.13
CA ARG A 109 -7.75 12.94 -4.10
C ARG A 109 -7.59 14.44 -4.31
N THR A 110 -7.55 14.90 -5.55
CA THR A 110 -7.44 16.33 -5.89
C THR A 110 -8.77 17.06 -5.91
N ALA A 111 -9.89 16.34 -5.86
CA ALA A 111 -11.20 16.97 -5.79
C ALA A 111 -11.31 17.81 -4.50
N PRO A 112 -11.80 19.06 -4.58
CA PRO A 112 -12.08 19.83 -3.38
C PRO A 112 -13.06 19.04 -2.50
N PRO A 113 -12.91 19.09 -1.16
CA PRO A 113 -13.85 18.41 -0.27
C PRO A 113 -15.26 18.89 -0.63
N SER A 114 -16.15 17.94 -0.94
CA SER A 114 -17.54 18.28 -1.25
C SER A 114 -18.10 19.11 -0.09
N ALA A 115 -18.60 20.30 -0.38
CA ALA A 115 -19.25 21.16 0.60
C ALA A 115 -20.59 20.53 1.05
N SER A 116 -20.54 19.48 1.86
CA SER A 116 -21.67 18.86 2.55
C SER A 116 -21.10 17.84 3.55
N ARG A 117 -21.36 17.84 4.85
CA ARG A 117 -22.40 18.48 5.66
C ARG A 117 -21.73 19.26 6.78
N SER A 118 -22.16 20.49 6.99
CA SER A 118 -22.09 21.15 8.29
C SER A 118 -22.63 20.18 9.34
N SER A 119 -21.76 19.61 10.17
CA SER A 119 -22.22 18.92 11.37
C SER A 119 -22.87 19.99 12.23
N SER A 120 -24.19 20.02 12.27
CA SER A 120 -24.92 20.64 13.37
C SER A 120 -24.41 19.95 14.64
N ARG A 121 -23.51 20.62 15.36
CA ARG A 121 -23.17 20.24 16.73
C ARG A 121 -24.48 20.26 17.50
N LEU A 122 -24.99 19.08 17.83
CA LEU A 122 -25.96 18.93 18.89
C LEU A 122 -25.30 19.47 20.16
N ARG A 123 -25.73 20.67 20.59
CA ARG A 123 -25.58 21.07 21.99
C ARG A 123 -26.37 20.06 22.81
N PRO A 124 -25.78 19.40 23.83
CA PRO A 124 -26.60 18.73 24.82
C PRO A 124 -27.40 19.80 25.60
N PRO A 125 -28.64 19.52 25.99
CA PRO A 125 -29.38 20.39 26.89
C PRO A 125 -28.76 20.37 28.30
N THR A 126 -28.75 21.58 28.86
CA THR A 126 -28.47 22.03 30.25
C THR A 126 -27.05 21.89 30.78
#